data_AF-A0A537B629-F1
#
_entry.id   AF-A0A537B629-F1
#
_cell.length_a   1.000
_cell.length_b   1.000
_cell.length_c   1.000
_cell.angle_alpha   90.00
_cell.angle_beta   90.00
_cell.angle_gamma   90.00
#
_symmetry.space_group_name_H-M   'P 1'
#
loop_
_entity.id
_entity.type
_entity.pdbx_description
1 polymer ?
#
loop_
_entity_poly.entity_id
_entity_poly.type
_entity_poly.pdbx_seq_one_letter_code
_entity_poly.pdbx_strand_id
1 'polypeptide(L)'
;MKAMRPAALTPTRQLRLEKLARDSGRSIGQTLRFVLRDGFDFCEWELRESRAADDDVKARGAVAHRDAQRQARNNASVFGL
;
A
#
# COMPACT_ATOMS: atom_id res chain seq x y z
N MET A 1 17.97 -0.59 24.67
CA MET A 1 16.88 -0.56 23.67
C MET A 1 15.77 -1.48 24.16
N LYS A 2 14.55 -0.95 24.40
CA LYS A 2 13.44 -1.76 24.93
C LYS A 2 12.94 -2.65 23.79
N ALA A 3 13.14 -3.96 23.89
CA ALA A 3 12.62 -4.91 22.92
C ALA A 3 11.09 -4.72 22.83
N MET A 4 10.64 -4.22 21.70
CA MET A 4 9.22 -4.07 21.40
C MET A 4 8.63 -5.47 21.34
N ARG A 5 7.90 -5.88 22.37
CA ARG A 5 7.16 -7.16 22.33
C ARG A 5 6.10 -6.99 21.23
N PRO A 6 6.05 -7.87 20.21
CA PRO A 6 5.01 -7.78 19.20
C PRO A 6 3.67 -7.87 19.91
N ALA A 7 2.81 -6.87 19.71
CA ALA A 7 1.44 -6.92 20.21
C ALA A 7 0.82 -8.23 19.72
N ALA A 8 0.26 -9.02 20.63
CA ALA A 8 -0.40 -10.26 20.27
C ALA A 8 -1.50 -9.93 19.22
N LEU A 9 -1.53 -10.71 18.13
CA LEU A 9 -2.57 -10.54 17.12
C LEU A 9 -3.94 -10.75 17.78
N THR A 10 -4.92 -9.94 17.38
CA THR A 10 -6.31 -10.21 17.76
C THR A 10 -6.75 -11.55 17.20
N PRO A 11 -7.73 -12.25 17.82
CA PRO A 11 -8.20 -13.55 17.33
C PRO A 11 -8.60 -13.54 15.85
N THR A 12 -9.26 -12.47 15.39
CA THR A 12 -9.62 -12.30 13.97
C THR A 12 -8.40 -12.20 13.06
N ARG A 13 -7.35 -11.48 13.47
CA ARG A 13 -6.10 -11.37 12.67
C ARG A 13 -5.34 -12.69 12.65
N GLN A 14 -5.36 -13.43 13.76
CA GLN A 14 -4.79 -14.76 13.87
C GLN A 14 -5.47 -15.74 12.89
N LEU A 15 -6.81 -15.79 12.87
CA LEU A 15 -7.57 -16.65 11.92
C LEU A 15 -7.26 -16.32 10.46
N ARG A 16 -7.14 -15.03 10.13
CA ARG A 16 -6.75 -14.60 8.78
C ARG A 16 -5.33 -15.05 8.43
N LEU A 17 -4.39 -14.95 9.37
CA LEU A 17 -3.01 -15.38 9.18
C LEU A 17 -2.92 -16.90 9.00
N GLU A 18 -3.67 -17.69 9.77
CA GLU A 18 -3.75 -19.14 9.64
C GLU A 18 -4.31 -19.58 8.29
N LYS A 19 -5.35 -18.89 7.80
CA LYS A 19 -5.88 -19.11 6.46
C LYS A 19 -4.81 -18.85 5.39
N LEU A 20 -4.12 -17.71 5.45
CA LEU A 20 -3.05 -17.37 4.51
C LEU A 20 -1.89 -18.39 4.56
N ALA A 21 -1.53 -18.85 5.76
CA ALA A 21 -0.48 -19.85 5.93
C ALA A 21 -0.86 -21.18 5.26
N ARG A 22 -2.11 -21.62 5.47
CA ARG A 22 -2.67 -22.81 4.82
C ARG A 22 -2.69 -22.67 3.29
N ASP A 23 -3.25 -21.58 2.78
CA ASP A 23 -3.42 -21.35 1.35
C ASP A 23 -2.07 -21.21 0.62
N SER A 24 -1.03 -20.72 1.31
CA SER A 24 0.33 -20.58 0.76
C SER A 24 1.25 -21.78 1.02
N GLY A 25 0.79 -22.80 1.76
CA GLY A 25 1.61 -23.96 2.13
C GLY A 25 2.80 -23.63 3.05
N ARG A 26 2.73 -22.53 3.81
CA ARG A 26 3.81 -22.02 4.66
C ARG A 26 3.45 -22.15 6.14
N SER A 27 4.47 -22.11 7.00
CA SER A 27 4.22 -21.94 8.43
C SER A 27 3.60 -20.57 8.74
N ILE A 28 2.85 -20.48 9.84
CA ILE A 28 2.26 -19.23 10.34
C ILE A 28 3.35 -18.17 10.54
N GLY A 29 4.50 -18.55 11.10
CA GLY A 29 5.62 -17.63 11.33
C GLY A 29 6.27 -17.10 10.05
N GLN A 30 6.42 -17.93 9.01
CA GLN A 30 6.89 -17.47 7.69
C GLN A 30 5.88 -16.51 7.06
N THR A 31 4.60 -16.88 7.08
CA THR A 31 3.51 -16.06 6.54
C THR A 31 3.45 -14.70 7.25
N LEU A 32 3.61 -14.67 8.58
CA LEU A 32 3.61 -13.43 9.34
C LEU A 32 4.75 -12.49 8.92
N ARG A 33 5.95 -13.04 8.70
CA ARG A 33 7.09 -12.25 8.21
C ARG A 33 6.81 -11.61 6.85
N PHE A 34 6.21 -12.36 5.92
CA PHE A 34 5.82 -11.82 4.62
C PHE A 34 4.76 -10.73 4.75
N VAL A 35 3.68 -10.99 5.49
CA VAL A 35 2.59 -10.01 5.69
C VAL A 35 3.11 -8.72 6.32
N LEU A 36 4.00 -8.83 7.32
CA LEU A 36 4.58 -7.65 7.96
C LEU A 36 5.49 -6.89 7.00
N ARG A 37 6.40 -7.57 6.32
CA ARG A 37 7.30 -6.95 5.33
C ARG A 37 6.50 -6.22 4.26
N ASP A 38 5.58 -6.92 3.61
CA ASP A 38 4.80 -6.36 2.50
C ASP A 38 3.91 -5.21 2.99
N GLY A 39 3.39 -5.29 4.23
CA GLY A 39 2.66 -4.19 4.85
C GLY A 39 3.52 -2.96 5.12
N PHE A 40 4.77 -3.13 5.56
CA PHE A 40 5.71 -2.03 5.74
C PHE A 40 6.09 -1.39 4.40
N ASP A 41 6.48 -2.20 3.42
CA ASP A 41 6.86 -1.72 2.09
C ASP A 41 5.72 -0.91 1.45
N PHE A 42 4.47 -1.38 1.59
CA PHE A 42 3.29 -0.66 1.13
C PHE A 42 3.08 0.67 1.86
N CYS A 43 3.17 0.68 3.19
CA CYS A 43 3.00 1.91 3.97
C CYS A 43 4.10 2.95 3.67
N GLU A 44 5.33 2.53 3.50
CA GLU A 44 6.44 3.43 3.13
C GLU A 44 6.27 3.99 1.72
N TRP A 45 5.85 3.15 0.78
CA TRP A 45 5.52 3.57 -0.58
C TRP A 45 4.39 4.62 -0.58
N GLU A 46 3.25 4.33 0.07
CA GLU A 46 2.10 5.25 0.18
C GLU A 46 2.51 6.60 0.77
N LEU A 47 3.26 6.60 1.87
CA LEU A 47 3.71 7.84 2.51
C LEU A 47 4.62 8.66 1.60
N ARG A 48 5.50 8.01 0.83
CA ARG A 48 6.39 8.70 -0.11
C ARG A 48 5.58 9.32 -1.25
N GLU A 49 4.67 8.56 -1.87
CA GLU A 49 3.86 9.05 -2.99
C GLU A 49 2.91 10.17 -2.56
N SER A 50 2.26 10.02 -1.39
CA SER A 50 1.40 11.07 -0.84
C SER A 50 2.17 12.37 -0.59
N ARG A 51 3.39 12.29 -0.03
CA ARG A 51 4.23 13.47 0.19
C ARG A 51 4.67 14.10 -1.13
N ALA A 52 5.07 13.29 -2.10
CA ALA A 52 5.46 13.78 -3.42
C ALA A 52 4.29 14.51 -4.11
N ALA A 53 3.08 13.96 -4.02
CA ALA A 53 1.88 14.60 -4.54
C ALA A 53 1.57 15.92 -3.83
N ASP A 54 1.63 15.95 -2.49
CA ASP A 54 1.43 17.17 -1.71
C ASP A 54 2.45 18.27 -2.07
N ASP A 55 3.72 17.90 -2.23
CA ASP A 55 4.78 18.84 -2.56
C ASP A 55 4.67 19.36 -4.00
N ASP A 56 4.25 18.52 -4.96
CA ASP A 56 3.98 18.96 -6.33
C ASP A 56 2.79 19.93 -6.37
N VAL A 57 1.72 19.66 -5.62
CA VAL A 57 0.56 20.56 -5.50
C VAL A 57 0.97 21.89 -4.85
N LYS A 58 1.82 21.89 -3.82
CA LYS A 58 2.32 23.13 -3.23
C LYS A 58 3.16 23.94 -4.22
N ALA A 59 3.97 23.26 -5.04
CA ALA A 59 4.89 23.91 -5.98
C ALA A 59 4.18 24.43 -7.25
N ARG A 60 3.20 23.69 -7.78
CA ARG A 60 2.60 23.93 -9.10
C ARG A 60 1.10 24.25 -9.06
N GLY A 61 0.46 24.09 -7.90
CA GLY A 61 -0.99 24.14 -7.76
C GLY A 61 -1.67 22.84 -8.19
N ALA A 62 -2.98 22.76 -7.97
CA ALA A 62 -3.81 21.66 -8.44
C ALA A 62 -4.58 22.05 -9.71
N VAL A 63 -4.91 21.05 -10.55
CA VAL A 63 -5.77 21.24 -11.72
C VAL A 63 -7.22 20.87 -11.42
N ALA A 64 -8.16 21.48 -12.13
CA ALA A 64 -9.57 21.13 -12.00
C ALA A 64 -9.83 19.70 -12.48
N HIS A 65 -10.73 18.99 -11.78
CA HIS A 65 -11.07 17.59 -12.06
C HIS A 65 -11.47 17.34 -13.53
N ARG A 66 -12.26 18.26 -14.13
CA ARG A 66 -12.70 18.14 -15.54
C ARG A 66 -11.53 18.17 -16.52
N ASP A 67 -10.49 18.95 -16.21
CA ASP A 67 -9.32 19.08 -17.07
C ASP A 67 -8.37 17.90 -16.90
N ALA A 68 -8.19 17.41 -15.67
CA ALA A 68 -7.48 16.15 -15.41
C ALA A 68 -8.13 14.96 -16.14
N GLN A 69 -9.46 14.83 -16.09
CA GLN A 69 -10.19 13.78 -16.82
C GLN A 69 -10.06 13.91 -18.35
N ARG A 70 -9.97 15.13 -18.87
CA ARG A 70 -9.78 15.37 -20.30
C ARG A 70 -8.38 14.94 -20.73
N GLN A 71 -7.36 15.34 -19.98
CA GLN A 71 -5.97 14.94 -20.23
C GLN A 71 -5.79 13.43 -20.14
N ALA A 72 -6.36 12.77 -19.13
CA ALA A 72 -6.28 11.32 -18.98
C ALA A 72 -6.89 10.58 -20.19
N ARG A 73 -8.07 11.00 -20.66
CA ARG A 73 -8.72 10.44 -21.86
C ARG A 73 -7.89 10.65 -23.12
N ASN A 74 -7.34 11.85 -23.30
CA ASN A 74 -6.49 12.15 -24.44
C ASN A 74 -5.21 11.29 -24.42
N ASN A 75 -4.60 11.10 -23.25
CA ASN A 75 -3.42 10.26 -23.11
C ASN A 75 -3.73 8.78 -23.36
N ALA A 76 -4.85 8.26 -22.85
CA ALA A 76 -5.30 6.90 -23.13
C ALA A 76 -5.49 6.65 -24.64
N SER A 77 -6.10 7.60 -25.35
CA SER A 77 -6.30 7.50 -26.80
C SER A 77 -4.99 7.51 -27.62
N VAL A 78 -3.92 8.12 -27.09
CA VAL A 78 -2.60 8.13 -27.74
C VAL A 78 -1.91 6.76 -27.62
N PHE A 79 -2.22 5.98 -26.58
CA PHE A 79 -1.67 4.63 -26.38
C PHE A 79 -2.59 3.51 -26.90
N GLY A 80 -3.72 3.84 -27.54
CA GLY A 80 -4.65 2.86 -28.12
C GLY A 80 -5.33 1.95 -27.08
N LEU A 81 -5.49 2.43 -25.84
CA LEU A 81 -6.24 1.77 -24.75
C LEU A 81 -7.66 2.33 -24.62
#